data_AF-X1VA80-F1
#
_entry.id   AF-X1VA80-F1
#
_cell.length_a   1.000
_cell.length_b   1.000
_cell.length_c   1.000
_cell.angle_alpha   90.00
_cell.angle_beta   90.00
_cell.angle_gamma   90.00
#
_symmetry.space_group_name_H-M   'P 1'
#
loop_
_entity.id
_entity.type
_entity.pdbx_description
1 polymer ?
#
loop_
_entity_poly.entity_id
_entity_poly.type
_entity_poly.pdbx_seq_one_letter_code
_entity_poly.pdbx_strand_id
1 'polypeptide(L)'
;MKGHNNLIKNIERLGERYCRRHLDLWNTKRLQDNWWEALKFFFNHSFMRGRRDELSNEYYHFTIRTLESYFPISDQSLDRDYEKIKEQKEYFNKECILKFKKERKIGRGNSIKNGDFRKEVAENNPIIELLTTRKKIEVKWERETYNKKLFLGNDEDVMMVLDVLKFISDDKKNIYNYLRNTIVNSGVKAAYEELTKMRGISDKLATLTIRDIGLINLGIINKDYKWAF
;
A
#
# COMPACT_ATOMS: atom_id res chain seq x y z
N MET A 1 -38.41 -0.84 -18.30
CA MET A 1 -38.19 -1.57 -17.02
C MET A 1 -37.29 -2.80 -17.13
N LYS A 2 -37.46 -3.73 -18.10
CA LYS A 2 -36.60 -4.94 -18.22
C LYS A 2 -35.09 -4.64 -18.40
N GLY A 3 -34.71 -3.62 -19.17
CA GLY A 3 -33.30 -3.26 -19.40
C GLY A 3 -32.58 -2.72 -18.17
N HIS A 4 -33.27 -1.99 -17.29
CA HIS A 4 -32.70 -1.40 -16.08
C HIS A 4 -32.41 -2.46 -15.02
N ASN A 5 -33.30 -3.44 -14.86
CA ASN A 5 -33.09 -4.61 -13.99
C ASN A 5 -31.89 -5.47 -14.45
N ASN A 6 -31.68 -5.62 -15.75
CA ASN A 6 -30.53 -6.37 -16.26
C ASN A 6 -29.20 -5.64 -16.02
N LEU A 7 -29.20 -4.30 -16.10
CA LEU A 7 -28.01 -3.50 -15.78
C LEU A 7 -27.62 -3.62 -14.31
N ILE A 8 -28.58 -3.45 -13.39
CA ILE A 8 -28.34 -3.56 -11.95
C ILE A 8 -27.79 -4.95 -11.60
N LYS A 9 -28.42 -6.02 -12.08
CA LYS A 9 -27.94 -7.40 -11.88
C LYS A 9 -26.53 -7.63 -12.41
N ASN A 10 -26.17 -7.00 -13.54
CA ASN A 10 -24.82 -7.09 -14.08
C ASN A 10 -23.81 -6.38 -13.19
N ILE A 11 -24.15 -5.20 -12.66
CA ILE A 11 -23.30 -4.45 -11.73
C ILE A 11 -23.10 -5.25 -10.44
N GLU A 12 -24.18 -5.81 -9.87
CA GLU A 12 -24.11 -6.69 -8.69
C GLU A 12 -23.17 -7.89 -8.96
N ARG A 13 -23.35 -8.58 -10.08
CA ARG A 13 -22.48 -9.72 -10.46
C ARG A 13 -21.02 -9.32 -10.63
N LEU A 14 -20.73 -8.13 -11.15
CA LEU A 14 -19.38 -7.61 -11.26
C LEU A 14 -18.80 -7.28 -9.88
N GLY A 15 -19.59 -6.71 -8.99
CA GLY A 15 -19.24 -6.46 -7.59
C GLY A 15 -18.94 -7.76 -6.83
N GLU A 16 -19.80 -8.76 -6.91
CA GLU A 16 -19.56 -10.08 -6.31
C GLU A 16 -18.28 -10.73 -6.84
N ARG A 17 -18.07 -10.68 -8.15
CA ARG A 17 -16.86 -11.22 -8.78
C ARG A 17 -15.61 -10.49 -8.30
N TYR A 18 -15.69 -9.18 -8.08
CA TYR A 18 -14.61 -8.38 -7.52
C TYR A 18 -14.31 -8.81 -6.08
N CYS A 19 -15.33 -8.89 -5.22
CA CYS A 19 -15.17 -9.33 -3.83
C CYS A 19 -14.52 -10.71 -3.75
N ARG A 20 -15.01 -11.68 -4.52
CA ARG A 20 -14.46 -13.05 -4.56
C ARG A 20 -13.00 -13.11 -4.97
N ARG A 21 -12.56 -12.21 -5.85
CA ARG A 21 -11.20 -12.20 -6.40
C ARG A 21 -10.21 -11.45 -5.53
N HIS A 22 -10.65 -10.36 -4.89
CA HIS A 22 -9.74 -9.39 -4.28
C HIS A 22 -9.96 -9.20 -2.78
N LEU A 23 -11.16 -9.50 -2.27
CA LEU A 23 -11.55 -9.20 -0.88
C LEU A 23 -11.71 -10.44 -0.01
N ASP A 24 -12.17 -11.57 -0.55
CA ASP A 24 -12.44 -12.82 0.21
C ASP A 24 -11.19 -13.38 0.92
N LEU A 25 -9.99 -13.04 0.46
CA LEU A 25 -8.74 -13.45 1.09
C LEU A 25 -8.45 -12.70 2.41
N TRP A 26 -9.16 -11.60 2.67
CA TRP A 26 -8.97 -10.78 3.86
C TRP A 26 -10.04 -11.08 4.91
N ASN A 27 -9.59 -11.39 6.13
CA ASN A 27 -10.49 -11.57 7.26
C ASN A 27 -10.68 -10.24 8.01
N THR A 28 -11.92 -9.74 8.08
CA THR A 28 -12.24 -8.45 8.71
C THR A 28 -11.73 -8.32 10.14
N LYS A 29 -11.85 -9.38 10.96
CA LYS A 29 -11.37 -9.37 12.34
C LYS A 29 -9.84 -9.27 12.37
N ARG A 30 -9.12 -10.02 11.53
CA ARG A 30 -7.66 -9.89 11.41
C ARG A 30 -7.24 -8.50 10.96
N LEU A 31 -7.94 -7.87 10.01
CA LEU A 31 -7.65 -6.50 9.60
C LEU A 31 -7.80 -5.50 10.75
N GLN A 32 -8.76 -5.72 11.65
CA GLN A 32 -8.99 -4.84 12.81
C GLN A 32 -7.99 -5.08 13.95
N ASP A 33 -7.65 -6.35 14.22
CA ASP A 33 -6.84 -6.75 15.38
C ASP A 33 -5.33 -6.80 15.07
N ASN A 34 -4.94 -6.91 13.80
CA ASN A 34 -3.56 -7.09 13.37
C ASN A 34 -3.11 -5.97 12.41
N TRP A 35 -2.29 -5.06 12.91
CA TRP A 35 -1.79 -3.91 12.15
C TRP A 35 -0.93 -4.32 10.95
N TRP A 36 -0.25 -5.47 11.02
CA TRP A 36 0.57 -5.97 9.92
C TRP A 36 -0.30 -6.50 8.78
N GLU A 37 -1.37 -7.22 9.10
CA GLU A 37 -2.37 -7.64 8.10
C GLU A 37 -3.07 -6.44 7.47
N ALA A 38 -3.38 -5.39 8.25
CA ALA A 38 -3.89 -4.13 7.72
C ALA A 38 -2.91 -3.45 6.74
N LEU A 39 -1.61 -3.48 7.03
CA LEU A 39 -0.59 -2.93 6.14
C LEU A 39 -0.46 -3.75 4.85
N LYS A 40 -0.49 -5.09 4.94
CA LYS A 40 -0.53 -5.98 3.77
C LYS A 40 -1.74 -5.67 2.88
N PHE A 41 -2.92 -5.53 3.49
CA PHE A 41 -4.14 -5.13 2.78
C PHE A 41 -3.95 -3.81 2.03
N PHE A 42 -3.39 -2.80 2.69
CA PHE A 42 -3.15 -1.50 2.08
C PHE A 42 -2.17 -1.58 0.89
N PHE A 43 -1.03 -2.27 1.08
CA PHE A 43 -0.03 -2.40 0.01
C PHE A 43 -0.51 -3.22 -1.19
N ASN A 44 -1.40 -4.19 -0.98
CA ASN A 44 -1.91 -5.06 -2.05
C ASN A 44 -2.48 -4.26 -3.24
N HIS A 45 -3.17 -3.15 -2.97
CA HIS A 45 -3.69 -2.25 -4.01
C HIS A 45 -2.81 -1.02 -4.26
N SER A 46 -2.00 -0.58 -3.30
CA SER A 46 -1.13 0.60 -3.45
C SER A 46 -0.12 0.48 -4.59
N PHE A 47 0.26 -0.75 -4.98
CA PHE A 47 1.15 -0.98 -6.12
C PHE A 47 0.45 -0.94 -7.49
N MET A 48 -0.90 -0.93 -7.56
CA MET A 48 -1.73 -1.02 -8.79
C MET A 48 -1.79 0.28 -9.62
N ARG A 49 -0.63 0.89 -9.86
CA ARG A 49 -0.41 2.25 -10.39
C ARG A 49 -0.47 2.38 -11.92
N GLY A 50 -1.18 1.48 -12.61
CA GLY A 50 -1.28 1.49 -14.08
C GLY A 50 -0.16 0.73 -14.80
N ARG A 51 0.61 -0.08 -14.08
CA ARG A 51 1.50 -1.11 -14.63
C ARG A 51 0.76 -2.45 -14.72
N ARG A 52 1.39 -3.45 -15.37
CA ARG A 52 0.88 -4.83 -15.44
C ARG A 52 0.62 -5.38 -14.03
N ASP A 53 -0.51 -6.03 -13.82
CA ASP A 53 -0.93 -6.52 -12.49
C ASP A 53 0.08 -7.48 -11.88
N GLU A 54 0.68 -8.36 -12.70
CA GLU A 54 1.76 -9.25 -12.28
C GLU A 54 2.94 -8.48 -11.66
N LEU A 55 3.37 -7.39 -12.30
CA LEU A 55 4.47 -6.56 -11.77
C LEU A 55 4.08 -5.83 -10.48
N SER A 56 2.82 -5.38 -10.37
CA SER A 56 2.31 -4.80 -9.14
C SER A 56 2.31 -5.82 -8.00
N ASN A 57 1.92 -7.07 -8.29
CA ASN A 57 1.93 -8.17 -7.34
C ASN A 57 3.35 -8.57 -6.93
N GLU A 58 4.30 -8.61 -7.87
CA GLU A 58 5.72 -8.81 -7.59
C GLU A 58 6.26 -7.75 -6.62
N TYR A 59 5.89 -6.47 -6.82
CA TYR A 59 6.33 -5.37 -5.94
C TYR A 59 5.68 -5.43 -4.56
N TYR A 60 4.41 -5.82 -4.50
CA TYR A 60 3.72 -6.10 -3.23
C TYR A 60 4.45 -7.21 -2.46
N HIS A 61 4.65 -8.38 -3.05
CA HIS A 61 5.34 -9.50 -2.41
C HIS A 61 6.77 -9.14 -2.01
N PHE A 62 7.51 -8.44 -2.89
CA PHE A 62 8.86 -7.97 -2.57
C PHE A 62 8.87 -7.07 -1.35
N THR A 63 7.98 -6.09 -1.30
CA THR A 63 7.92 -5.12 -0.20
C THR A 63 7.60 -5.82 1.12
N ILE A 64 6.55 -6.65 1.14
CA ILE A 64 6.15 -7.38 2.35
C ILE A 64 7.26 -8.31 2.82
N ARG A 65 7.81 -9.16 1.95
CA ARG A 65 8.89 -10.10 2.35
C ARG A 65 10.15 -9.40 2.84
N THR A 66 10.48 -8.29 2.20
CA THR A 66 11.66 -7.51 2.53
C THR A 66 11.50 -6.84 3.90
N LEU A 67 10.31 -6.30 4.19
CA LEU A 67 9.98 -5.76 5.50
C LEU A 67 9.89 -6.86 6.58
N GLU A 68 9.30 -8.04 6.30
CA GLU A 68 9.28 -9.18 7.24
C GLU A 68 10.69 -9.69 7.58
N SER A 69 11.61 -9.60 6.61
CA SER A 69 12.99 -10.02 6.83
C SER A 69 13.77 -9.02 7.70
N TYR A 70 13.40 -7.75 7.65
CA TYR A 70 14.08 -6.68 8.39
C TYR A 70 13.44 -6.45 9.77
N PHE A 71 12.12 -6.48 9.81
CA PHE A 71 11.29 -6.47 11.01
C PHE A 71 10.72 -7.87 11.20
N PRO A 72 11.22 -8.67 12.17
CA PRO A 72 10.74 -10.03 12.40
C PRO A 72 9.35 -10.00 13.06
N ILE A 73 8.34 -9.66 12.26
CA ILE A 73 6.95 -9.46 12.69
C ILE A 73 6.31 -10.82 12.91
N SER A 74 5.82 -11.06 14.12
CA SER A 74 5.11 -12.29 14.47
C SER A 74 3.74 -11.99 15.08
N ASP A 75 2.77 -12.86 14.80
CA ASP A 75 1.41 -12.74 15.36
C ASP A 75 1.40 -12.82 16.91
N GLN A 76 2.46 -13.38 17.52
CA GLN A 76 2.58 -13.50 18.98
C GLN A 76 3.11 -12.22 19.65
N SER A 77 3.70 -11.29 18.89
CA SER A 77 4.37 -10.10 19.45
C SER A 77 4.12 -8.81 18.69
N LEU A 78 2.93 -8.68 18.08
CA LEU A 78 2.57 -7.55 17.21
C LEU A 78 2.86 -6.17 17.81
N ASP A 79 2.61 -5.96 19.12
CA ASP A 79 2.86 -4.68 19.78
C ASP A 79 4.35 -4.38 19.90
N ARG A 80 5.13 -5.36 20.37
CA ARG A 80 6.59 -5.24 20.45
C ARG A 80 7.21 -5.04 19.07
N ASP A 81 6.70 -5.73 18.05
CA ASP A 81 7.23 -5.62 16.69
C ASP A 81 6.85 -4.29 16.03
N TYR A 82 5.69 -3.72 16.40
CA TYR A 82 5.33 -2.36 16.02
C TYR A 82 6.27 -1.31 16.63
N GLU A 83 6.62 -1.43 17.91
CA GLU A 83 7.55 -0.48 18.55
C GLU A 83 8.91 -0.46 17.83
N LYS A 84 9.42 -1.61 17.40
CA LYS A 84 10.66 -1.68 16.59
C LYS A 84 10.55 -0.90 15.26
N ILE A 85 9.39 -0.90 14.62
CA ILE A 85 9.17 -0.09 13.40
C ILE A 85 9.13 1.39 13.76
N LYS A 86 8.43 1.74 14.84
CA LYS A 86 8.30 3.13 15.32
C LYS A 86 9.66 3.73 15.68
N GLU A 87 10.57 2.94 16.24
CA GLU A 87 11.96 3.32 16.53
C GLU A 87 12.74 3.71 15.26
N GLN A 88 12.38 3.16 14.09
CA GLN A 88 13.03 3.44 12.81
C GLN A 88 12.39 4.62 12.04
N LYS A 89 11.47 5.38 12.65
CA LYS A 89 10.67 6.42 11.98
C LYS A 89 11.48 7.48 11.24
N GLU A 90 12.71 7.75 11.69
CA GLU A 90 13.62 8.71 11.05
C GLU A 90 13.98 8.31 9.61
N TYR A 91 14.03 7.00 9.33
CA TYR A 91 14.36 6.47 8.01
C TYR A 91 13.16 6.45 7.04
N PHE A 92 11.95 6.73 7.53
CA PHE A 92 10.75 6.79 6.68
C PHE A 92 10.58 8.15 5.98
N ASN A 93 11.55 9.05 6.11
CA ASN A 93 11.50 10.35 5.47
C ASN A 93 11.99 10.31 4.00
N LYS A 94 11.07 10.54 3.06
CA LYS A 94 11.37 10.61 1.61
C LYS A 94 12.15 11.86 1.17
N GLU A 95 12.34 12.87 2.02
CA GLU A 95 13.03 14.12 1.66
C GLU A 95 14.47 13.89 1.17
N CYS A 96 15.15 12.84 1.63
CA CYS A 96 16.48 12.47 1.13
C CYS A 96 16.46 12.18 -0.39
N ILE A 97 15.45 11.45 -0.89
CA ILE A 97 15.26 11.17 -2.32
C ILE A 97 14.91 12.46 -3.08
N LEU A 98 14.01 13.29 -2.53
CA LEU A 98 13.57 14.53 -3.17
C LEU A 98 14.72 15.54 -3.30
N LYS A 99 15.53 15.70 -2.25
CA LYS A 99 16.73 16.54 -2.24
C LYS A 99 17.73 16.06 -3.29
N PHE A 100 18.03 14.76 -3.33
CA PHE A 100 18.91 14.18 -4.34
C PHE A 100 18.40 14.45 -5.77
N LYS A 101 17.10 14.26 -6.03
CA LYS A 101 16.49 14.57 -7.34
C LYS A 101 16.65 16.03 -7.73
N LYS A 102 16.52 16.96 -6.78
CA LYS A 102 16.69 18.40 -6.99
C LYS A 102 18.15 18.74 -7.33
N GLU A 103 19.10 18.25 -6.54
CA GLU A 103 20.54 18.51 -6.71
C GLU A 103 21.07 17.94 -8.03
N ARG A 104 20.59 16.75 -8.42
CA ARG A 104 20.96 16.09 -9.68
C ARG A 104 20.11 16.50 -10.88
N LYS A 105 19.17 17.46 -10.72
CA LYS A 105 18.26 17.97 -11.76
C LYS A 105 17.49 16.86 -12.51
N ILE A 106 17.09 15.81 -11.79
CA ILE A 106 16.41 14.62 -12.35
C ILE A 106 14.94 14.94 -12.72
N GLY A 107 14.33 15.91 -12.04
CA GLY A 107 12.93 16.29 -12.26
C GLY A 107 11.98 15.14 -11.95
N ARG A 108 11.09 14.78 -12.90
CA ARG A 108 10.16 13.65 -12.79
C ARG A 108 10.78 12.29 -13.13
N GLY A 109 12.05 12.26 -13.55
CA GLY A 109 12.78 11.02 -13.82
C GLY A 109 12.96 10.16 -12.56
N ASN A 110 13.35 8.91 -12.76
CA ASN A 110 13.57 7.95 -11.70
C ASN A 110 15.01 8.03 -11.18
N SER A 111 15.19 8.43 -9.91
CA SER A 111 16.50 8.64 -9.29
C SER A 111 17.30 7.37 -9.05
N ILE A 112 16.64 6.21 -8.91
CA ILE A 112 17.32 4.92 -8.65
C ILE A 112 18.26 4.53 -9.79
N LYS A 113 18.01 5.03 -11.01
CA LYS A 113 18.86 4.78 -12.18
C LYS A 113 20.14 5.63 -12.20
N ASN A 114 20.26 6.63 -11.33
CA ASN A 114 21.45 7.45 -11.23
C ASN A 114 22.56 6.68 -10.51
N GLY A 115 23.79 6.72 -11.05
CA GLY A 115 24.93 5.98 -10.49
C GLY A 115 25.30 6.37 -9.04
N ASP A 116 25.01 7.61 -8.64
CA ASP A 116 25.33 8.12 -7.31
C ASP A 116 24.22 7.84 -6.28
N PHE A 117 23.03 7.41 -6.72
CA PHE A 117 21.87 7.23 -5.83
C PHE A 117 22.15 6.27 -4.68
N ARG A 118 22.85 5.16 -4.98
CA ARG A 118 23.18 4.17 -3.95
C ARG A 118 24.04 4.78 -2.84
N LYS A 119 25.15 5.42 -3.23
CA LYS A 119 26.15 5.96 -2.30
C LYS A 119 25.62 7.14 -1.50
N GLU A 120 24.82 8.01 -2.13
CA GLU A 120 24.39 9.26 -1.50
C GLU A 120 23.06 9.15 -0.77
N VAL A 121 22.19 8.21 -1.18
CA VAL A 121 20.85 8.06 -0.61
C VAL A 121 20.66 6.71 0.06
N ALA A 122 20.87 5.61 -0.67
CA ALA A 122 20.51 4.28 -0.19
C ALA A 122 21.37 3.86 1.01
N GLU A 123 22.70 3.94 0.93
CA GLU A 123 23.62 3.50 1.99
C GLU A 123 23.47 4.32 3.29
N ASN A 124 22.90 5.52 3.20
CA ASN A 124 22.62 6.39 4.36
C ASN A 124 21.22 6.16 4.97
N ASN A 125 20.42 5.27 4.38
CA ASN A 125 19.08 4.96 4.85
C ASN A 125 18.80 3.45 4.68
N PRO A 126 18.85 2.65 5.77
CA PRO A 126 18.76 1.20 5.70
C PRO A 126 17.45 0.73 5.07
N ILE A 127 16.35 1.47 5.19
CA ILE A 127 15.06 1.12 4.58
C ILE A 127 15.10 1.32 3.06
N ILE A 128 15.71 2.41 2.58
CA ILE A 128 15.88 2.64 1.14
C ILE A 128 16.84 1.62 0.54
N GLU A 129 17.99 1.36 1.18
CA GLU A 129 18.91 0.31 0.73
C GLU A 129 18.22 -1.04 0.66
N LEU A 130 17.46 -1.37 1.70
CA LEU A 130 16.69 -2.60 1.79
C LEU A 130 15.71 -2.76 0.61
N LEU A 131 14.95 -1.70 0.28
CA LEU A 131 13.93 -1.72 -0.78
C LEU A 131 14.52 -1.66 -2.20
N THR A 132 15.71 -1.10 -2.36
CA THR A 132 16.36 -0.93 -3.67
C THR A 132 17.41 -2.00 -3.97
N THR A 133 17.70 -2.87 -3.01
CA THR A 133 18.62 -4.01 -3.18
C THR A 133 17.91 -5.23 -3.75
N ARG A 134 18.52 -5.85 -4.76
CA ARG A 134 17.99 -7.06 -5.41
C ARG A 134 18.00 -8.27 -4.49
N LYS A 135 16.83 -8.85 -4.22
CA LYS A 135 16.66 -10.09 -3.44
C LYS A 135 15.85 -11.12 -4.22
N LYS A 136 16.21 -12.40 -4.07
CA LYS A 136 15.40 -13.51 -4.59
C LYS A 136 14.27 -13.77 -3.60
N ILE A 137 13.03 -13.68 -4.07
CA ILE A 137 11.84 -13.94 -3.27
C ILE A 137 10.92 -14.92 -3.99
N GLU A 138 10.09 -15.62 -3.22
CA GLU A 138 8.94 -16.34 -3.73
C GLU A 138 7.78 -15.37 -4.00
N VAL A 139 7.21 -15.45 -5.19
CA VAL A 139 6.02 -14.69 -5.62
C VAL A 139 4.91 -15.68 -5.96
N LYS A 140 3.71 -15.38 -5.48
CA LYS A 140 2.49 -16.12 -5.84
C LYS A 140 1.68 -15.28 -6.81
N TRP A 141 1.39 -15.80 -7.99
CA TRP A 141 0.62 -15.11 -9.01
C TRP A 141 -0.36 -16.08 -9.66
N GLU A 142 -1.66 -15.76 -9.58
CA GLU A 142 -2.74 -16.63 -10.02
C GLU A 142 -2.61 -18.06 -9.43
N ARG A 143 -2.27 -19.05 -10.27
CA ARG A 143 -2.10 -20.46 -9.86
C ARG A 143 -0.64 -20.88 -9.77
N GLU A 144 0.29 -19.96 -9.98
CA GLU A 144 1.72 -20.22 -10.05
C GLU A 144 2.43 -19.66 -8.83
N THR A 145 3.51 -20.34 -8.44
CA THR A 145 4.46 -19.86 -7.44
C THR A 145 5.85 -19.98 -8.03
N TYR A 146 6.57 -18.87 -8.09
CA TYR A 146 7.89 -18.81 -8.70
C TYR A 146 8.85 -17.97 -7.88
N ASN A 147 10.14 -18.20 -8.07
CA ASN A 147 11.19 -17.42 -7.43
C ASN A 147 11.78 -16.41 -8.40
N LYS A 148 11.83 -15.13 -8.02
CA LYS A 148 12.36 -14.06 -8.87
C LYS A 148 13.27 -13.13 -8.09
N LYS A 149 14.34 -12.66 -8.73
CA LYS A 149 15.23 -11.64 -8.18
C LYS A 149 14.64 -10.25 -8.46
N LEU A 150 14.12 -9.61 -7.42
CA LEU A 150 13.34 -8.38 -7.48
C LEU A 150 13.94 -7.29 -6.61
N PHE A 151 13.55 -6.04 -6.89
CA PHE A 151 13.78 -4.83 -6.10
C PHE A 151 12.77 -3.77 -6.53
N LEU A 152 12.54 -2.74 -5.72
CA LEU A 152 11.76 -1.59 -6.15
C LEU A 152 12.61 -0.73 -7.08
N GLY A 153 12.36 -0.88 -8.39
CA GLY A 153 13.12 -0.20 -9.43
C GLY A 153 12.65 1.22 -9.75
N ASN A 154 11.74 1.79 -8.95
CA ASN A 154 11.15 3.11 -9.17
C ASN A 154 11.11 3.89 -7.84
N ASP A 155 11.70 5.10 -7.84
CA ASP A 155 11.74 5.96 -6.66
C ASP A 155 10.35 6.36 -6.15
N GLU A 156 9.36 6.49 -7.04
CA GLU A 156 7.99 6.76 -6.67
C GLU A 156 7.34 5.63 -5.86
N ASP A 157 7.78 4.38 -6.04
CA ASP A 157 7.27 3.24 -5.25
C ASP A 157 7.99 3.16 -3.90
N VAL A 158 9.29 3.45 -3.88
CA VAL A 158 10.05 3.54 -2.63
C VAL A 158 9.47 4.65 -1.75
N MET A 159 9.28 5.86 -2.29
CA MET A 159 8.70 6.98 -1.53
C MET A 159 7.28 6.70 -1.05
N MET A 160 6.48 5.93 -1.79
CA MET A 160 5.15 5.49 -1.35
C MET A 160 5.26 4.59 -0.11
N VAL A 161 6.15 3.59 -0.15
CA VAL A 161 6.38 2.71 1.01
C VAL A 161 6.85 3.50 2.22
N LEU A 162 7.80 4.43 2.05
CA LEU A 162 8.29 5.28 3.13
C LEU A 162 7.16 6.13 3.75
N ASP A 163 6.32 6.75 2.93
CA ASP A 163 5.19 7.55 3.42
C ASP A 163 4.18 6.72 4.21
N VAL A 164 3.89 5.49 3.76
CA VAL A 164 2.97 4.59 4.46
C VAL A 164 3.57 4.12 5.78
N LEU A 165 4.86 3.79 5.82
CA LEU A 165 5.56 3.41 7.07
C LEU A 165 5.61 4.58 8.07
N LYS A 166 5.85 5.79 7.57
CA LYS A 166 5.77 7.02 8.37
C LYS A 166 4.36 7.21 8.92
N PHE A 167 3.34 7.09 8.07
CA PHE A 167 1.96 7.25 8.44
C PHE A 167 1.56 6.34 9.61
N ILE A 168 1.88 5.04 9.52
CA ILE A 168 1.53 4.10 10.59
C ILE A 168 2.34 4.33 11.87
N SER A 169 3.52 4.93 11.77
CA SER A 169 4.40 5.22 12.92
C SER A 169 4.01 6.52 13.67
N ASP A 170 3.25 7.41 13.03
CA ASP A 170 2.69 8.65 13.60
C ASP A 170 1.33 8.37 14.31
N ASP A 171 1.33 7.36 15.19
CA ASP A 171 0.22 6.89 16.02
C ASP A 171 -1.04 6.42 15.25
N LYS A 172 -0.89 6.11 13.96
CA LYS A 172 -1.93 5.51 13.11
C LYS A 172 -1.63 4.05 12.80
N LYS A 173 -1.16 3.33 13.83
CA LYS A 173 -0.65 1.96 13.80
C LYS A 173 -1.39 1.04 12.83
N ASN A 174 -2.71 0.96 12.97
CA ASN A 174 -3.56 0.18 12.10
C ASN A 174 -4.23 1.09 11.06
N ILE A 175 -3.63 1.17 9.87
CA ILE A 175 -4.11 2.00 8.75
C ILE A 175 -5.55 1.65 8.33
N TYR A 176 -5.95 0.38 8.41
CA TYR A 176 -7.31 -0.05 8.10
C TYR A 176 -8.31 0.53 9.10
N ASN A 177 -8.05 0.40 10.41
CA ASN A 177 -8.92 0.98 11.44
C ASN A 177 -8.96 2.50 11.34
N TYR A 178 -7.81 3.15 11.09
CA TYR A 178 -7.76 4.60 10.92
C TYR A 178 -8.68 5.05 9.78
N LEU A 179 -8.53 4.46 8.59
CA LEU A 179 -9.33 4.82 7.42
C LEU A 179 -10.80 4.47 7.61
N ARG A 180 -11.12 3.28 8.14
CA ARG A 180 -12.49 2.87 8.46
C ARG A 180 -13.17 3.85 9.41
N ASN A 181 -12.50 4.20 10.51
CA ASN A 181 -13.04 5.13 11.50
C ASN A 181 -13.17 6.55 10.92
N THR A 182 -12.24 6.95 10.05
CA THR A 182 -12.34 8.22 9.32
C THR A 182 -13.57 8.25 8.41
N ILE A 183 -13.85 7.17 7.67
CA ILE A 183 -15.05 7.04 6.83
C ILE A 183 -16.32 7.14 7.70
N VAL A 184 -16.38 6.40 8.81
CA VAL A 184 -17.56 6.36 9.69
C VAL A 184 -17.80 7.70 10.39
N ASN A 185 -16.76 8.32 10.94
CA ASN A 185 -16.89 9.49 11.80
C ASN A 185 -16.87 10.82 11.02
N SER A 186 -16.06 10.88 9.95
CA SER A 186 -15.76 12.12 9.21
C SER A 186 -16.18 12.06 7.74
N GLY A 187 -16.62 10.90 7.26
CA GLY A 187 -17.08 10.69 5.89
C GLY A 187 -15.98 10.33 4.89
N VAL A 188 -16.41 9.93 3.70
CA VAL A 188 -15.55 9.41 2.63
C VAL A 188 -14.51 10.43 2.15
N LYS A 189 -14.91 11.71 2.04
CA LYS A 189 -14.01 12.79 1.59
C LYS A 189 -12.81 12.97 2.51
N ALA A 190 -13.01 12.85 3.84
CA ALA A 190 -11.92 12.97 4.80
C ALA A 190 -10.90 11.84 4.63
N ALA A 191 -11.37 10.59 4.45
CA ALA A 191 -10.47 9.47 4.18
C ALA A 191 -9.72 9.64 2.84
N TYR A 192 -10.39 10.17 1.82
CA TYR A 192 -9.77 10.49 0.54
C TYR A 192 -8.66 11.54 0.65
N GLU A 193 -8.90 12.62 1.39
CA GLU A 193 -7.92 13.68 1.63
C GLU A 193 -6.71 13.17 2.43
N GLU A 194 -6.91 12.22 3.35
CA GLU A 194 -5.79 11.56 4.05
C GLU A 194 -4.95 10.68 3.12
N LEU A 195 -5.59 9.87 2.28
CA LEU A 195 -4.91 8.97 1.34
C LEU A 195 -4.09 9.74 0.30
N THR A 196 -4.65 10.81 -0.25
CA THR A 196 -4.00 11.59 -1.32
C THR A 196 -2.81 12.44 -0.84
N LYS A 197 -2.57 12.52 0.47
CA LYS A 197 -1.32 13.07 1.03
C LYS A 197 -0.15 12.11 0.89
N MET A 198 -0.39 10.80 0.75
CA MET A 198 0.67 9.80 0.60
C MET A 198 1.21 9.79 -0.84
N ARG A 199 2.53 9.82 -0.99
CA ARG A 199 3.18 9.80 -2.30
C ARG A 199 2.77 8.54 -3.06
N GLY A 200 2.43 8.72 -4.33
CA GLY A 200 2.05 7.62 -5.21
C GLY A 200 0.61 7.13 -5.05
N ILE A 201 -0.13 7.61 -4.05
CA ILE A 201 -1.56 7.36 -3.87
C ILE A 201 -2.35 8.56 -4.42
N SER A 202 -2.80 8.45 -5.67
CA SER A 202 -3.67 9.44 -6.31
C SER A 202 -5.12 8.95 -6.35
N ASP A 203 -6.01 9.73 -6.97
CA ASP A 203 -7.46 9.51 -7.08
C ASP A 203 -7.83 8.03 -7.23
N LYS A 204 -7.27 7.35 -8.24
CA LYS A 204 -7.55 5.94 -8.52
C LYS A 204 -7.28 5.04 -7.31
N LEU A 205 -6.12 5.18 -6.67
CA LEU A 205 -5.75 4.29 -5.56
C LEU A 205 -6.51 4.65 -4.29
N ALA A 206 -6.72 5.95 -4.04
CA ALA A 206 -7.50 6.41 -2.90
C ALA A 206 -8.94 5.88 -2.96
N THR A 207 -9.60 6.00 -4.12
CA THR A 207 -10.97 5.49 -4.30
C THR A 207 -11.03 3.98 -4.21
N LEU A 208 -10.07 3.25 -4.79
CA LEU A 208 -9.99 1.78 -4.67
C LEU A 208 -9.85 1.33 -3.21
N THR A 209 -8.97 1.95 -2.43
CA THR A 209 -8.80 1.62 -1.01
C THR A 209 -10.09 1.88 -0.21
N ILE A 210 -10.72 3.04 -0.41
CA ILE A 210 -11.98 3.40 0.24
C ILE A 210 -13.08 2.40 -0.12
N ARG A 211 -13.18 2.06 -1.41
CA ARG A 211 -14.15 1.10 -1.93
C ARG A 211 -13.98 -0.25 -1.27
N ASP A 212 -12.76 -0.76 -1.19
CA ASP A 212 -12.47 -2.07 -0.62
C ASP A 212 -12.84 -2.12 0.86
N ILE A 213 -12.51 -1.07 1.63
CA ILE A 213 -12.94 -0.94 3.03
C ILE A 213 -14.48 -0.89 3.11
N GLY A 214 -15.15 -0.15 2.23
CA GLY A 214 -16.61 -0.07 2.19
C GLY A 214 -17.29 -1.40 1.84
N LEU A 215 -16.73 -2.17 0.91
CA LEU A 215 -17.24 -3.47 0.51
C LEU A 215 -17.04 -4.53 1.60
N ILE A 216 -15.94 -4.45 2.38
CA ILE A 216 -15.69 -5.31 3.54
C ILE A 216 -16.61 -4.93 4.72
N ASN A 217 -16.98 -3.66 4.86
CA ASN A 217 -17.82 -3.14 5.94
C ASN A 217 -19.12 -2.55 5.39
N LEU A 218 -20.05 -3.43 5.00
CA LEU A 218 -21.32 -2.99 4.40
C LEU A 218 -22.03 -1.95 5.28
N GLY A 219 -22.48 -0.86 4.63
CA GLY A 219 -23.25 0.21 5.27
C GLY A 219 -22.43 1.39 5.81
N ILE A 220 -21.08 1.33 5.82
CA ILE A 220 -20.27 2.49 6.28
C ILE A 220 -20.20 3.62 5.25
N ILE A 221 -20.45 3.33 3.96
CA ILE A 221 -20.52 4.32 2.88
C ILE A 221 -22.00 4.57 2.56
N ASN A 222 -22.56 5.62 3.16
CA ASN A 222 -23.97 6.00 3.01
C ASN A 222 -24.19 7.36 2.33
N LYS A 223 -23.10 8.07 2.03
CA LYS A 223 -23.07 9.37 1.33
C LYS A 223 -21.74 9.51 0.59
N ASP A 224 -21.64 10.54 -0.26
CA ASP A 224 -20.38 10.92 -0.90
C ASP A 224 -19.76 9.82 -1.79
N TYR A 225 -20.61 9.01 -2.43
CA TYR A 225 -20.21 7.87 -3.27
C TYR A 225 -19.18 8.21 -4.36
N LYS A 226 -19.16 9.46 -4.86
CA LYS A 226 -18.19 9.95 -5.85
C LYS A 226 -16.72 9.85 -5.42
N TRP A 227 -16.47 9.75 -4.11
CA TRP A 227 -15.12 9.58 -3.55
C TRP A 227 -14.79 8.10 -3.26
N ALA A 228 -15.73 7.18 -3.54
CA ALA A 228 -15.60 5.75 -3.34
C ALA A 228 -15.77 4.94 -4.64
N PHE A 229 -16.42 5.49 -5.67
CA PHE A 229 -16.77 4.80 -6.92
C PHE A 229 -16.56 5.67 -8.14
#